data_AF-K2QCJ2-F1
#
_entry.id   AF-K2QCJ2-F1
#
_cell.length_a   1.000
_cell.length_b   1.000
_cell.length_c   1.000
_cell.angle_alpha   90.00
_cell.angle_beta   90.00
_cell.angle_gamma   90.00
#
_symmetry.space_group_name_H-M   'P 1'
#
loop_
_entity.id
_entity.type
_entity.pdbx_description
1 polymer ?
#
loop_
_entity_poly.entity_id
_entity_poly.type
_entity_poly.pdbx_seq_one_letter_code
_entity_poly.pdbx_strand_id
1 'polypeptide(L)' 'MWVTDDGRIRHQLLPNGRYDEARGNRESAYQGRYVITGNKIDYWDDTGFTADGVFVDENTLHHAGMILRRK' A
#
# COMPACT_ATOMS: atom_id res chain seq x y z
N MET A 1 0.12 -3.76 -9.27
CA MET A 1 0.93 -2.79 -8.50
C MET A 1 0.04 -1.59 -8.20
N TRP A 2 0.13 -0.93 -7.05
CA TRP A 2 -0.71 0.19 -6.69
C TRP A 2 0.08 1.49 -6.81
N VAL A 3 -0.45 2.52 -7.47
CA VAL A 3 0.31 3.73 -7.78
C VAL A 3 -0.58 4.96 -7.60
N THR A 4 -0.08 6.02 -6.99
CA THR A 4 -0.81 7.31 -6.95
C THR A 4 -0.96 7.90 -8.35
N ASP A 5 -1.94 8.77 -8.55
CA ASP A 5 -2.19 9.43 -9.84
C ASP A 5 -0.96 10.17 -10.40
N ASP A 6 -0.21 10.91 -9.56
CA ASP A 6 1.04 11.59 -9.93
C ASP A 6 2.25 10.64 -10.11
N GLY A 7 2.06 9.32 -9.93
CA GLY A 7 3.13 8.33 -10.10
C GLY A 7 4.26 8.37 -9.06
N ARG A 8 4.21 9.26 -8.07
CA ARG A 8 5.26 9.41 -7.05
C ARG A 8 5.33 8.27 -6.07
N ILE A 9 4.18 7.68 -5.72
CA ILE A 9 4.12 6.60 -4.73
C ILE A 9 3.74 5.33 -5.46
N ARG A 10 4.54 4.28 -5.25
CA ARG A 10 4.34 2.95 -5.80
C ARG A 10 4.30 1.98 -4.64
N HIS A 11 3.18 1.31 -4.48
CA HIS A 11 2.88 0.38 -3.43
C HIS A 11 2.68 -1.01 -4.03
N GLN A 12 3.51 -1.96 -3.65
CA GLN A 12 3.50 -3.31 -4.16
C GLN A 12 3.13 -4.29 -3.05
N LEU A 13 2.09 -5.08 -3.30
CA LEU A 13 1.75 -6.22 -2.46
C LEU A 13 2.50 -7.43 -3.00
N LEU A 14 3.39 -7.98 -2.18
CA LEU A 14 4.22 -9.14 -2.49
C LEU A 14 3.47 -10.44 -2.13
N PRO A 15 3.68 -11.53 -2.91
CA PRO A 15 2.96 -12.79 -2.71
C PRO A 15 3.28 -13.50 -1.38
N ASN A 16 4.33 -13.07 -0.67
CA ASN A 16 4.69 -13.56 0.66
C ASN A 16 3.89 -12.87 1.79
N GLY A 17 2.84 -12.10 1.48
CA GLY A 17 2.03 -11.36 2.47
C GLY A 17 2.72 -10.11 3.00
N ARG A 18 3.72 -9.59 2.28
CA ARG A 18 4.45 -8.37 2.61
C ARG A 18 4.10 -7.26 1.64
N TYR A 19 4.18 -6.01 2.08
CA TYR A 19 4.08 -4.86 1.19
C TYR A 19 5.42 -4.13 1.11
N ASP A 20 5.63 -3.46 0.00
CA ASP A 20 6.73 -2.53 -0.25
C ASP A 20 6.17 -1.24 -0.83
N GLU A 21 6.49 -0.10 -0.22
CA GLU A 21 6.08 1.21 -0.70
C GLU A 21 7.32 2.04 -1.04
N ALA A 22 7.48 2.36 -2.33
CA ALA A 22 8.46 3.30 -2.83
C ALA A 22 7.85 4.71 -2.97
N ARG A 23 8.59 5.73 -2.54
CA ARG A 23 8.20 7.15 -2.65
C ARG A 23 9.27 7.95 -3.38
N GLY A 24 8.97 8.40 -4.60
CA GLY A 24 9.87 9.18 -5.45
C GLY A 24 11.15 8.41 -5.74
N ASN A 25 12.30 8.96 -5.32
CA ASN A 25 13.61 8.33 -5.48
C ASN A 25 13.97 7.36 -4.35
N ARG A 26 13.15 7.27 -3.29
CA ARG A 26 13.37 6.33 -2.20
C ARG A 26 12.63 5.03 -2.51
N GLU A 27 13.36 4.09 -3.07
CA GLU A 27 12.94 2.70 -3.21
C GLU A 27 12.78 2.10 -1.79
N SER A 28 11.68 1.38 -1.55
CA SER A 28 11.37 0.77 -0.23
C SER A 28 11.37 1.77 0.93
N ALA A 29 10.59 2.84 0.81
CA ALA A 29 10.40 3.81 1.89
C ALA A 29 9.73 3.17 3.12
N TYR A 30 8.75 2.28 2.89
CA TYR A 30 8.07 1.52 3.92
C TYR A 30 7.90 0.07 3.49
N GLN A 31 8.03 -0.85 4.44
CA GLN A 31 7.87 -2.27 4.18
C GLN A 31 7.39 -2.97 5.46
N GLY A 32 6.55 -3.98 5.26
CA GLY A 32 5.92 -4.64 6.39
C GLY A 32 5.01 -5.75 5.94
N ARG A 33 4.23 -6.27 6.88
CA ARG A 33 3.19 -7.26 6.59
C ARG A 33 1.87 -6.56 6.36
N TYR A 34 0.99 -7.20 5.61
CA TYR A 34 -0.38 -6.75 5.45
C TYR A 34 -1.37 -7.90 5.65
N VAL A 35 -2.60 -7.57 6.02
CA VAL A 35 -3.72 -8.50 6.12
C VAL A 35 -4.92 -7.86 5.43
N ILE A 36 -5.59 -8.62 4.56
CA ILE A 36 -6.81 -8.18 3.89
C ILE A 36 -8.00 -8.84 4.59
N THR A 37 -8.93 -8.03 5.06
CA THR A 37 -10.19 -8.47 5.68
C THR A 37 -11.36 -7.88 4.89
N GLY A 38 -11.94 -8.68 3.99
CA GLY A 38 -12.99 -8.21 3.09
C GLY A 38 -12.46 -7.15 2.13
N ASN A 39 -12.97 -5.92 2.23
CA ASN A 39 -12.50 -4.77 1.46
C ASN A 39 -11.51 -3.88 2.24
N LYS A 40 -11.14 -4.23 3.47
CA LYS A 40 -10.15 -3.50 4.26
C LYS A 40 -8.79 -4.19 4.16
N ILE A 41 -7.73 -3.41 4.17
CA ILE A 41 -6.35 -3.89 4.30
C ILE A 41 -5.70 -3.18 5.49
N ASP A 42 -5.10 -3.95 6.38
CA ASP A 42 -4.36 -3.46 7.54
C ASP A 42 -2.88 -3.79 7.34
N TYR A 43 -2.01 -2.86 7.70
CA TYR A 43 -0.57 -2.89 7.50
C TYR A 43 0.15 -2.78 8.85
N TRP A 44 1.20 -3.58 9.01
CA TRP A 44 2.14 -3.48 10.12
C TRP A 44 3.54 -3.36 9.54
N ASP A 45 4.10 -2.16 9.63
CA ASP A 45 5.46 -1.85 9.20
C ASP A 45 6.48 -2.43 10.20
N ASP A 46 7.64 -2.86 9.70
CA ASP A 46 8.72 -3.38 10.56
C ASP A 46 9.26 -2.31 11.53
N THR A 47 9.06 -1.03 11.23
CA THR A 47 9.46 0.09 12.10
C THR A 47 8.49 0.35 13.27
N GLY A 48 7.39 -0.41 13.35
CA GLY A 48 6.41 -0.32 14.44
C GLY A 48 5.22 0.61 14.15
N PHE A 49 5.12 1.14 12.94
CA PHE A 49 3.92 1.86 12.49
C PHE A 49 2.85 0.91 11.99
N THR A 50 1.59 1.25 12.27
CA THR A 50 0.43 0.57 11.69
C THR A 50 -0.29 1.53 10.76
N ALA A 51 -0.77 1.03 9.64
CA ALA A 51 -1.59 1.80 8.72
C ALA A 51 -2.76 0.96 8.24
N ASP A 52 -3.82 1.62 7.80
CA ASP A 52 -4.99 0.96 7.26
C ASP A 52 -5.32 1.50 5.86
N GLY A 53 -6.08 0.72 5.12
CA GLY A 53 -6.61 1.08 3.83
C GLY A 53 -7.90 0.34 3.50
N VAL A 54 -8.61 0.85 2.51
CA VAL A 54 -9.89 0.32 2.05
C VAL A 54 -9.87 0.25 0.53
N PHE A 55 -10.15 -0.92 -0.01
CA PHE A 55 -10.47 -1.11 -1.42
C PHE A 55 -11.87 -0.57 -1.67
N VAL A 56 -11.94 0.58 -2.34
CA VAL A 56 -13.21 1.23 -2.72
C VAL A 56 -13.78 0.55 -3.96
N ASP A 57 -12.90 0.11 -4.85
CA ASP A 57 -13.21 -0.65 -6.05
C ASP A 57 -12.03 -1.57 -6.42
N GLU A 58 -12.20 -2.39 -7.46
CA GLU A 58 -11.22 -3.39 -7.90
C GLU A 58 -9.85 -2.78 -8.28
N ASN A 59 -9.84 -1.48 -8.61
CA ASN A 59 -8.66 -0.76 -9.08
C ASN A 59 -8.32 0.46 -8.21
N THR A 60 -8.97 0.67 -7.06
CA THR A 60 -8.75 1.85 -6.21
C THR A 60 -8.64 1.47 -4.74
N LEU A 61 -7.51 1.82 -4.16
CA LEU A 61 -7.18 1.62 -2.75
C LEU A 61 -7.02 2.99 -2.08
N HIS A 62 -7.85 3.26 -1.08
CA HIS A 62 -7.70 4.41 -0.20
C HIS A 62 -6.83 4.00 0.99
N HIS A 63 -5.66 4.58 1.14
CA HIS A 63 -4.69 4.20 2.17
C HIS A 63 -4.01 5.44 2.74
N ALA A 64 -4.03 5.61 4.06
CA ALA A 64 -3.39 6.72 4.77
C ALA A 64 -3.64 8.11 4.13
N GLY A 65 -4.90 8.36 3.70
CA GLY A 65 -5.32 9.61 3.05
C GLY A 65 -4.92 9.74 1.57
N MET A 66 -4.29 8.72 0.99
CA MET A 66 -3.89 8.66 -0.42
C MET A 66 -4.84 7.76 -1.21
N ILE A 67 -4.99 8.07 -2.49
CA ILE A 67 -5.71 7.23 -3.44
C ILE A 67 -4.68 6.57 -4.35
N LEU A 68 -4.58 5.25 -4.27
CA LEU A 68 -3.72 4.44 -5.12
C LEU A 68 -4.59 3.71 -6.14
N ARG A 69 -4.13 3.70 -7.40
CA ARG A 69 -4.77 3.00 -8.50
C ARG A 69 -4.00 1.73 -8.87
N ARG A 70 -4.72 0.69 -9.24
CA ARG A 70 -4.12 -0.56 -9.72
C ARG A 70 -3.55 -0.36 -11.13
N LYS A 71 -2.25 -0.59 -11.27
CA LYS A 71 -1.50 -0.67 -12.52
C LYS A 71 -1.09 -2.12 -12.79
#